data_AF-R6GY56-F1
#
_entry.id   AF-R6GY56-F1
#
_cell.length_a   1.000
_cell.length_b   1.000
_cell.length_c   1.000
_cell.angle_alpha   90.00
_cell.angle_beta   90.00
_cell.angle_gamma   90.00
#
_symmetry.space_group_name_H-M   'P 1'
#
loop_
_entity.id
_entity.type
_entity.pdbx_description
1 polymer ?
#
loop_
_entity_poly.entity_id
_entity_poly.type
_entity_poly.pdbx_seq_one_letter_code
_entity_poly.pdbx_strand_id
1 'polypeptide(L)'
;MGEIFASLALGGLWKSVLGYEYQAGALTVFFSWGAEAWLLLAGVLLGLAATLLLRRLPEGRRLPKTALALTLAFLLLILAVLGFLYGYSGQQTSLQDLSQLLHGNPPPTLGSSRIAIWQEALELGLERPALGSGPDTYQFRSSLIFTRELPGGQMRRTSVDAAHCEYLNLWVNTGLPSMLLFLGLLAAVLLPAARRLRPALLPLLLPALGYAIHALFGISQSLVSPLFYLFLGTLARASRRAKSHMSPDQAA
;
A
#
# COMPACT_ATOMS: atom_id res chain seq x y z
N MET A 1 26.35 -0.42 -8.73
CA MET A 1 25.16 0.08 -8.01
C MET A 1 23.94 -0.83 -8.18
N GLY A 2 23.53 -1.19 -9.41
CA GLY A 2 22.33 -2.05 -9.63
C GLY A 2 22.40 -3.44 -8.98
N GLU A 3 23.58 -4.07 -8.97
CA GLU A 3 23.78 -5.40 -8.38
C GLU A 3 23.60 -5.43 -6.85
N ILE A 4 24.03 -4.37 -6.16
CA ILE A 4 23.88 -4.28 -4.70
C ILE A 4 22.41 -4.11 -4.32
N PHE A 5 21.65 -3.29 -5.05
CA PHE A 5 20.21 -3.16 -4.85
C PHE A 5 19.43 -4.43 -5.24
N ALA A 6 19.85 -5.14 -6.29
CA ALA A 6 19.26 -6.42 -6.65
C ALA A 6 19.51 -7.48 -5.57
N SER A 7 20.73 -7.55 -5.02
CA SER A 7 21.08 -8.47 -3.93
C SER A 7 20.38 -8.13 -2.62
N LEU A 8 20.19 -6.85 -2.29
CA LEU A 8 19.41 -6.42 -1.13
C LEU A 8 17.92 -6.67 -1.31
N ALA A 9 17.37 -6.46 -2.51
CA ALA A 9 15.98 -6.78 -2.83
C ALA A 9 15.74 -8.30 -2.80
N LEU A 10 16.67 -9.10 -3.33
CA LEU A 10 16.65 -10.56 -3.26
C LEU A 10 16.81 -11.06 -1.81
N GLY A 11 17.68 -10.44 -1.01
CA GLY A 11 17.85 -10.78 0.41
C GLY A 11 16.64 -10.39 1.27
N GLY A 12 15.96 -9.29 0.94
CA GLY A 12 14.68 -8.91 1.54
C GLY A 12 13.55 -9.85 1.13
N LEU A 13 13.45 -10.17 -0.17
CA LEU A 13 12.51 -11.15 -0.71
C LEU A 13 12.70 -12.53 -0.07
N TRP A 14 13.96 -12.96 0.06
CA TRP A 14 14.36 -14.20 0.71
C TRP A 14 13.84 -14.30 2.15
N LYS A 15 14.01 -13.25 2.96
CA LYS A 15 13.49 -13.19 4.33
C LYS A 15 11.96 -13.12 4.41
N SER A 16 11.31 -12.55 3.39
CA SER A 16 9.85 -12.46 3.35
C SER A 16 9.16 -13.72 2.83
N VAL A 17 9.84 -14.57 2.06
CA VAL A 17 9.31 -15.78 1.40
C VAL A 17 9.67 -17.07 2.15
N LEU A 18 10.82 -17.09 2.83
CA LEU A 18 11.27 -18.22 3.64
C LEU A 18 11.31 -17.84 5.11
N GLY A 19 10.43 -18.47 5.88
CA GLY A 19 10.50 -18.51 7.34
C GLY A 19 11.55 -19.53 7.78
N TYR A 20 12.10 -19.30 8.96
CA TYR A 20 12.93 -20.29 9.63
C TYR A 20 12.46 -20.44 11.07
N GLU A 21 12.46 -21.67 11.56
CA GLU A 21 12.21 -21.98 12.95
C GLU A 21 13.38 -22.82 13.47
N TYR A 22 13.87 -22.47 14.65
CA TYR A 22 14.95 -23.20 15.30
C TYR A 22 14.43 -23.80 16.60
N GLN A 23 14.28 -25.13 16.61
CA GLN A 23 13.85 -25.88 17.78
C GLN A 23 14.79 -27.07 18.02
N ALA A 24 15.22 -27.22 19.28
CA ALA A 24 16.00 -28.37 19.77
C ALA A 24 17.23 -28.74 18.90
N GLY A 25 17.95 -27.75 18.38
CA GLY A 25 19.16 -27.99 17.58
C GLY A 25 18.91 -28.12 16.06
N ALA A 26 17.66 -28.20 15.62
CA ALA A 26 17.28 -28.31 14.21
C ALA A 26 16.77 -26.97 13.66
N LEU A 27 17.30 -26.57 12.50
CA LEU A 27 16.80 -25.45 11.71
C LEU A 27 15.82 -25.97 10.66
N THR A 28 14.54 -25.63 10.78
CA THR A 28 13.55 -25.88 9.75
C THR A 28 13.36 -24.60 8.93
N VAL A 29 13.42 -24.73 7.61
CA VAL A 29 13.14 -23.63 6.68
C VAL A 29 11.85 -23.97 5.96
N PHE A 30 10.91 -23.05 5.95
CA PHE A 30 9.59 -23.23 5.35
C PHE A 30 9.19 -22.01 4.55
N PHE A 31 8.27 -22.18 3.61
CA PHE A 31 7.67 -21.02 2.95
C PHE A 31 6.80 -20.27 3.95
N SER A 32 7.14 -19.01 4.24
CA SER A 32 6.36 -18.15 5.14
C SER A 32 5.00 -17.79 4.54
N TRP A 33 4.82 -17.99 3.23
CA TRP A 33 3.61 -17.67 2.48
C TRP A 33 2.76 -18.91 2.24
N GLY A 34 1.47 -18.83 2.61
CA GLY A 34 0.47 -19.85 2.28
C GLY A 34 0.18 -19.93 0.78
N ALA A 35 -0.53 -20.99 0.36
CA ALA A 35 -0.90 -21.22 -1.04
C ALA A 35 -1.68 -20.03 -1.64
N GLU A 36 -2.46 -19.33 -0.82
CA GLU A 36 -3.25 -18.16 -1.20
C GLU A 36 -2.35 -16.99 -1.60
N ALA A 37 -1.26 -16.76 -0.88
CA ALA A 37 -0.30 -15.69 -1.18
C ALA A 37 0.46 -15.97 -2.48
N TRP A 38 0.76 -17.24 -2.79
CA TRP A 38 1.34 -17.65 -4.07
C TRP A 38 0.39 -17.45 -5.25
N LEU A 39 -0.91 -17.73 -5.06
CA LEU A 39 -1.93 -17.47 -6.09
C LEU A 39 -2.09 -15.98 -6.38
N LEU A 40 -2.09 -15.14 -5.34
CA LEU A 40 -2.11 -13.68 -5.50
C LEU A 40 -0.87 -13.17 -6.24
N LEU A 41 0.31 -13.68 -5.90
CA LEU A 41 1.56 -13.34 -6.60
C LEU A 41 1.49 -13.75 -8.08
N ALA A 42 1.00 -14.95 -8.38
CA ALA A 42 0.83 -15.41 -9.75
C ALA A 42 -0.13 -14.49 -10.54
N GLY A 43 -1.25 -14.08 -9.93
CA GLY A 43 -2.18 -13.10 -10.51
C GLY A 43 -1.51 -11.76 -10.83
N VAL A 44 -0.71 -11.23 -9.91
CA VAL A 44 0.06 -9.98 -10.12
C VAL A 44 1.07 -10.15 -11.25
N LEU A 45 1.81 -11.26 -11.30
CA LEU A 45 2.80 -11.54 -12.34
C LEU A 45 2.13 -11.69 -13.72
N LEU A 46 0.96 -12.32 -13.79
CA LEU A 46 0.16 -12.41 -15.02
C LEU A 46 -0.31 -11.02 -15.51
N GLY A 47 -0.81 -10.18 -14.60
CA GLY A 47 -1.18 -8.80 -14.91
C GLY A 47 0.02 -7.96 -15.38
N LEU A 48 1.18 -8.14 -14.75
CA LEU A 48 2.43 -7.48 -15.13
C LEU A 48 2.89 -7.94 -16.52
N ALA A 49 2.87 -9.24 -16.80
CA ALA A 49 3.22 -9.81 -18.10
C ALA A 49 2.30 -9.28 -19.20
N ALA A 50 0.98 -9.23 -18.96
CA ALA A 50 0.02 -8.61 -19.88
C ALA A 50 0.38 -7.13 -20.14
N THR A 51 0.68 -6.37 -19.10
CA THR A 51 1.08 -4.95 -19.21
C THR A 51 2.37 -4.76 -20.01
N LEU A 52 3.38 -5.63 -19.81
CA LEU A 52 4.65 -5.58 -20.54
C LEU A 52 4.48 -5.94 -22.01
N LEU A 53 3.62 -6.92 -22.33
CA LEU A 53 3.24 -7.26 -23.70
C LEU A 53 2.52 -6.08 -24.39
N LEU A 54 1.62 -5.40 -23.67
CA LEU A 54 0.94 -4.21 -24.17
C LEU A 54 1.90 -3.05 -24.46
N ARG A 55 2.96 -2.89 -23.64
CA ARG A 55 3.97 -1.82 -23.81
C ARG A 55 4.96 -2.06 -24.96
N ARG A 56 5.09 -3.29 -25.47
CA ARG A 56 5.97 -3.59 -26.62
C ARG A 56 5.31 -3.28 -27.98
N LEU A 57 4.06 -2.81 -27.99
CA LEU A 57 3.37 -2.42 -29.21
C LEU A 57 3.78 -1.01 -29.62
N PRO A 58 4.18 -0.80 -30.89
CA PRO A 58 4.36 0.54 -31.41
C PRO A 58 3.04 1.32 -31.38
N GLU A 59 3.12 2.62 -31.11
CA GLU A 59 1.96 3.51 -31.09
C GLU A 59 1.18 3.41 -32.42
N GLY A 60 -0.14 3.23 -32.34
CA GLY A 60 -1.03 3.16 -33.51
C GLY A 60 -1.35 1.75 -34.04
N ARG A 61 -0.77 0.66 -33.51
CA ARG A 61 -1.20 -0.70 -33.86
C ARG A 61 -2.34 -1.20 -32.96
N ARG A 62 -3.26 -1.99 -33.55
CA ARG A 62 -4.34 -2.65 -32.81
C ARG A 62 -3.76 -3.54 -31.71
N LEU A 63 -4.41 -3.55 -30.55
CA LEU A 63 -4.08 -4.42 -29.42
C LEU A 63 -3.95 -5.88 -29.91
N PRO A 64 -2.86 -6.60 -29.58
CA PRO A 64 -2.70 -7.98 -29.97
C PRO A 64 -3.80 -8.74 -29.24
N LYS A 65 -4.52 -9.58 -30.00
CA LYS A 65 -5.66 -10.35 -29.50
C LYS A 65 -5.31 -11.12 -28.23
N THR A 66 -4.06 -11.57 -28.10
CA THR A 66 -3.51 -12.24 -26.90
C THR A 66 -3.46 -11.33 -25.67
N ALA A 67 -2.94 -10.10 -25.76
CA ALA A 67 -2.85 -9.22 -24.60
C ALA A 67 -4.24 -8.70 -24.18
N LEU A 68 -5.12 -8.44 -25.15
CA LEU A 68 -6.52 -8.15 -24.85
C LEU A 68 -7.20 -9.34 -24.17
N ALA A 69 -7.03 -10.56 -24.69
CA ALA A 69 -7.58 -11.77 -24.08
C ALA A 69 -7.05 -12.02 -22.67
N LEU A 70 -5.75 -11.82 -22.42
CA LEU A 70 -5.16 -11.95 -21.08
C LEU A 70 -5.69 -10.89 -20.11
N THR A 71 -5.82 -9.65 -20.57
CA THR A 71 -6.39 -8.57 -19.75
C THR A 71 -7.85 -8.84 -19.41
N LEU A 72 -8.65 -9.26 -20.39
CA LEU A 72 -10.05 -9.64 -20.18
C LEU A 72 -10.17 -10.86 -19.28
N ALA A 73 -9.35 -11.89 -19.46
CA ALA A 73 -9.33 -13.06 -18.60
C ALA A 73 -8.98 -12.70 -17.15
N PHE A 74 -8.01 -11.80 -16.95
CA PHE A 74 -7.66 -11.30 -15.62
C PHE A 74 -8.80 -10.50 -14.98
N LEU A 75 -9.47 -9.61 -15.75
CA LEU A 75 -10.64 -8.88 -15.26
C LEU A 75 -11.81 -9.81 -14.93
N LEU A 76 -12.07 -10.82 -15.76
CA LEU A 76 -13.07 -11.84 -15.50
C LEU A 76 -12.75 -12.66 -14.25
N LEU A 77 -11.48 -13.00 -14.04
CA LEU A 77 -11.03 -13.67 -12.82
C LEU A 77 -11.28 -12.80 -11.59
N ILE A 78 -10.95 -11.50 -11.64
CA ILE A 78 -11.26 -10.57 -10.55
C ILE A 78 -12.76 -10.54 -10.28
N LEU A 79 -13.59 -10.39 -11.30
CA LEU A 79 -15.05 -10.37 -11.15
C LEU A 79 -15.59 -11.68 -10.58
N ALA A 80 -15.05 -12.83 -11.00
CA ALA A 80 -15.42 -14.14 -10.47
C ALA A 80 -15.05 -14.28 -9.00
N VAL A 81 -13.85 -13.84 -8.60
CA VAL A 81 -13.41 -13.83 -7.19
C VAL A 81 -14.29 -12.89 -6.36
N LEU A 82 -14.58 -11.68 -6.85
CA LEU A 82 -15.45 -10.74 -6.16
C LEU A 82 -16.89 -11.29 -6.03
N GLY A 83 -17.42 -11.93 -7.07
CA GLY A 83 -18.73 -12.58 -7.03
C GLY A 83 -18.78 -13.74 -6.03
N PHE A 84 -17.73 -14.56 -5.99
CA PHE A 84 -17.58 -15.62 -4.99
C PHE A 84 -17.53 -15.05 -3.57
N LEU A 85 -16.72 -14.02 -3.33
CA LEU A 85 -16.59 -13.38 -2.01
C LEU A 85 -17.90 -12.71 -1.59
N TYR A 86 -18.60 -12.03 -2.51
CA TYR A 86 -19.90 -11.41 -2.23
C TYR A 86 -20.97 -12.45 -1.87
N GLY A 87 -20.97 -13.62 -2.53
CA GLY A 87 -21.88 -14.72 -2.19
C GLY A 87 -21.40 -15.63 -1.05
N TYR A 88 -20.26 -15.34 -0.43
CA TYR A 88 -19.67 -16.24 0.57
C TYR A 88 -20.48 -16.22 1.88
N SER A 89 -20.94 -17.41 2.28
CA SER A 89 -21.69 -17.65 3.53
C SER A 89 -21.11 -18.79 4.37
N GLY A 90 -19.82 -19.11 4.18
CA GLY A 90 -19.14 -20.17 4.91
C GLY A 90 -18.68 -19.76 6.31
N GLN A 91 -18.07 -20.70 7.03
CA GLN A 91 -17.63 -20.48 8.42
C GLN A 91 -16.21 -19.91 8.55
N GLN A 92 -15.45 -19.75 7.45
CA GLN A 92 -14.10 -19.20 7.53
C GLN A 92 -14.15 -17.70 7.79
N THR A 93 -13.68 -17.27 8.97
CA THR A 93 -13.76 -15.88 9.44
C THR A 93 -13.17 -14.89 8.43
N SER A 94 -11.98 -15.14 7.89
CA SER A 94 -11.34 -14.20 6.95
C SER A 94 -12.13 -13.98 5.66
N LEU A 95 -12.77 -15.04 5.13
CA LEU A 95 -13.59 -14.92 3.92
C LEU A 95 -14.93 -14.26 4.24
N GLN A 96 -15.49 -14.54 5.43
CA GLN A 96 -16.68 -13.89 5.92
C GLN A 96 -16.44 -12.38 6.13
N ASP A 97 -15.31 -11.99 6.70
CA ASP A 97 -14.97 -10.58 6.91
C ASP A 97 -14.81 -9.82 5.58
N LEU A 98 -14.19 -10.46 4.58
CA LEU A 98 -14.10 -9.91 3.22
C LEU A 98 -15.47 -9.81 2.54
N SER A 99 -16.33 -10.81 2.72
CA SER A 99 -17.72 -10.76 2.26
C SER A 99 -18.47 -9.58 2.90
N GLN A 100 -18.37 -9.42 4.22
CA GLN A 100 -19.01 -8.31 4.94
C GLN A 100 -18.47 -6.93 4.51
N LEU A 101 -17.17 -6.82 4.22
CA LEU A 101 -16.57 -5.62 3.62
C LEU A 101 -17.23 -5.28 2.26
N LEU A 102 -17.45 -6.27 1.39
CA LEU A 102 -18.10 -6.06 0.08
C LEU A 102 -19.57 -5.65 0.21
N HIS A 103 -20.23 -6.02 1.31
CA HIS A 103 -21.59 -5.56 1.65
C HIS A 103 -21.62 -4.18 2.33
N GLY A 104 -20.47 -3.55 2.55
CA GLY A 104 -20.37 -2.25 3.23
C GLY A 104 -20.45 -2.33 4.75
N ASN A 105 -20.35 -3.53 5.35
CA ASN A 105 -20.40 -3.76 6.79
C ASN A 105 -19.06 -4.32 7.31
N PRO A 106 -17.92 -3.63 7.11
CA PRO A 106 -16.62 -4.19 7.46
C PRO A 106 -16.53 -4.50 8.96
N PRO A 107 -16.19 -5.73 9.36
CA PRO A 107 -16.03 -6.07 10.75
C PRO A 107 -14.92 -5.24 11.41
N PRO A 108 -15.09 -4.78 12.66
CA PRO A 108 -14.10 -3.96 13.34
C PRO A 108 -12.72 -4.64 13.45
N THR A 109 -12.68 -5.98 13.50
CA THR A 109 -11.47 -6.82 13.60
C THR A 109 -10.71 -6.97 12.29
N LEU A 110 -11.32 -6.63 11.15
CA LEU A 110 -10.71 -6.79 9.83
C LEU A 110 -9.41 -5.99 9.71
N GLY A 111 -8.41 -6.58 9.05
CA GLY A 111 -7.12 -5.94 8.82
C GLY A 111 -6.32 -5.74 10.11
N SER A 112 -6.40 -6.66 11.07
CA SER A 112 -5.77 -6.50 12.40
C SER A 112 -6.36 -5.31 13.18
N SER A 113 -7.69 -5.24 13.18
CA SER A 113 -8.49 -4.19 13.81
C SER A 113 -8.30 -2.77 13.26
N ARG A 114 -7.75 -2.63 12.04
CA ARG A 114 -7.53 -1.33 11.40
C ARG A 114 -8.84 -0.61 11.09
N ILE A 115 -9.89 -1.34 10.75
CA ILE A 115 -11.22 -0.75 10.53
C ILE A 115 -11.71 -0.03 11.79
N ALA A 116 -11.64 -0.69 12.95
CA ALA A 116 -12.00 -0.06 14.23
C ALA A 116 -11.17 1.20 14.51
N ILE A 117 -9.85 1.11 14.32
CA ILE A 117 -8.93 2.23 14.55
C ILE A 117 -9.23 3.40 13.62
N TRP A 118 -9.53 3.15 12.35
CA TRP A 118 -9.86 4.22 11.40
C TRP A 118 -11.21 4.85 11.67
N GLN A 119 -12.21 4.08 12.10
CA GLN A 119 -13.50 4.61 12.53
C GLN A 119 -13.33 5.57 13.72
N GLU A 120 -12.59 5.14 14.75
CA GLU A 120 -12.27 6.02 15.88
C GLU A 120 -11.45 7.24 15.45
N ALA A 121 -10.45 7.06 14.58
CA ALA A 121 -9.64 8.17 14.08
C ALA A 121 -10.50 9.22 13.33
N LEU A 122 -11.51 8.79 12.57
CA LEU A 122 -12.46 9.69 11.93
C LEU A 122 -13.28 10.45 12.96
N GLU A 123 -13.80 9.78 13.98
CA GLU A 123 -14.55 10.41 15.09
C GLU A 123 -13.68 11.44 15.83
N LEU A 124 -12.47 11.06 16.23
CA LEU A 124 -11.51 11.94 16.90
C LEU A 124 -11.10 13.14 16.04
N GLY A 125 -10.95 12.93 14.73
CA GLY A 125 -10.68 13.98 13.75
C GLY A 125 -11.85 14.97 13.65
N LEU A 126 -13.08 14.48 13.69
CA LEU A 126 -14.29 15.31 13.67
C LEU A 126 -14.51 16.10 14.97
N GLU A 127 -14.00 15.64 16.11
CA GLU A 127 -14.06 16.41 17.37
C GLU A 127 -13.21 17.68 17.32
N ARG A 128 -12.06 17.66 16.62
CA ARG A 128 -11.14 18.82 16.49
C ARG A 128 -10.60 18.95 15.06
N PRO A 129 -11.46 19.29 14.08
CA PRO A 129 -11.12 19.13 12.68
C PRO A 129 -10.04 20.07 12.19
N ALA A 130 -9.95 21.29 12.73
CA ALA A 130 -9.03 22.31 12.24
C ALA A 130 -7.58 22.10 12.70
N LEU A 131 -7.35 22.01 14.00
CA LEU A 131 -5.99 22.00 14.59
C LEU A 131 -5.58 20.64 15.16
N GLY A 132 -6.51 19.68 15.22
CA GLY A 132 -6.27 18.41 15.91
C GLY A 132 -6.09 18.61 17.42
N SER A 133 -5.28 17.75 18.03
CA SER A 133 -5.02 17.75 19.48
C SER A 133 -3.56 17.97 19.89
N GLY A 134 -2.66 18.15 18.94
CA GLY A 134 -1.22 18.27 19.12
C GLY A 134 -0.46 17.13 18.43
N PRO A 135 0.83 17.31 18.11
CA PRO A 135 1.66 16.22 17.60
C PRO A 135 1.68 15.05 18.58
N ASP A 136 1.49 13.83 18.06
CA ASP A 136 1.62 12.58 18.81
C ASP A 136 0.65 12.43 20.01
N THR A 137 -0.58 12.94 19.87
CA THR A 137 -1.60 12.89 20.93
C THR A 137 -2.68 11.83 20.74
N TYR A 138 -2.62 11.04 19.66
CA TYR A 138 -3.61 10.00 19.34
C TYR A 138 -3.81 9.02 20.51
N GLN A 139 -2.73 8.52 21.10
CA GLN A 139 -2.79 7.55 22.22
C GLN A 139 -3.61 8.05 23.42
N PHE A 140 -3.55 9.36 23.73
CA PHE A 140 -4.25 9.93 24.88
C PHE A 140 -5.75 10.16 24.62
N ARG A 141 -6.17 10.06 23.36
CA ARG A 141 -7.54 10.31 22.90
C ARG A 141 -8.26 9.03 22.51
N SER A 142 -7.50 8.04 22.03
CA SER A 142 -7.99 6.70 21.74
C SER A 142 -8.57 6.05 22.99
N SER A 143 -9.80 5.57 22.87
CA SER A 143 -10.50 4.72 23.83
C SER A 143 -10.32 3.22 23.52
N LEU A 144 -9.84 2.87 22.33
CA LEU A 144 -9.63 1.49 21.92
C LEU A 144 -8.60 0.76 22.77
N ILE A 145 -9.02 -0.38 23.33
CA ILE A 145 -8.16 -1.33 24.03
C ILE A 145 -8.38 -2.71 23.43
N PHE A 146 -7.32 -3.28 22.86
CA PHE A 146 -7.33 -4.64 22.36
C PHE A 146 -6.80 -5.60 23.41
N THR A 147 -7.49 -6.73 23.58
CA THR A 147 -7.11 -7.76 24.54
C THR A 147 -6.77 -9.05 23.81
N ARG A 148 -5.63 -9.66 24.15
CA ARG A 148 -5.28 -11.00 23.68
C ARG A 148 -4.78 -11.86 24.83
N GLU A 149 -5.12 -13.13 24.80
CA GLU A 149 -4.56 -14.11 25.73
C GLU A 149 -3.15 -14.52 25.27
N LEU A 150 -2.21 -14.63 26.21
CA LEU A 150 -0.87 -15.16 25.97
C LEU A 150 -0.80 -16.65 26.32
N PRO A 151 0.17 -17.39 25.74
CA PRO A 151 0.50 -18.74 26.22
C PRO A 151 0.82 -18.67 27.73
N GLY A 152 -0.05 -19.24 28.56
CA GLY A 152 0.01 -19.13 30.02
C GLY A 152 -1.19 -18.44 30.69
N GLY A 153 -2.25 -18.10 29.93
CA GLY A 153 -3.52 -17.59 30.47
C GLY A 153 -3.51 -16.11 30.88
N GLN A 154 -2.39 -15.41 30.66
CA GLN A 154 -2.30 -13.98 30.94
C GLN A 154 -2.98 -13.17 29.83
N MET A 155 -3.86 -12.25 30.23
CA MET A 155 -4.50 -11.31 29.28
C MET A 155 -3.63 -10.08 29.08
N ARG A 156 -3.13 -9.87 27.87
CA ARG A 156 -2.43 -8.64 27.48
C ARG A 156 -3.41 -7.65 26.91
N ARG A 157 -3.43 -6.46 27.50
CA ARG A 157 -4.18 -5.30 27.01
C ARG A 157 -3.23 -4.35 26.29
N THR A 158 -3.59 -3.93 25.09
CA THR A 158 -2.79 -3.01 24.27
C THR A 158 -3.67 -1.84 23.87
N SER A 159 -3.23 -0.63 24.22
CA SER A 159 -3.81 0.62 23.71
C SER A 159 -3.32 0.90 22.29
N VAL A 160 -4.08 1.69 21.55
CA VAL A 160 -3.68 2.17 20.22
C VAL A 160 -2.90 3.47 20.36
N ASP A 161 -1.73 3.54 19.75
CA ASP A 161 -0.84 4.70 19.81
C ASP A 161 -0.97 5.63 18.59
N ALA A 162 -1.44 5.11 17.45
CA ALA A 162 -1.65 5.88 16.23
C ALA A 162 -2.82 5.34 15.39
N ALA A 163 -3.33 6.16 14.47
CA ALA A 163 -4.37 5.73 13.52
C ALA A 163 -3.89 4.62 12.56
N HIS A 164 -2.57 4.42 12.43
CA HIS A 164 -1.95 3.53 11.46
C HIS A 164 -2.46 3.71 10.02
N CYS A 165 -2.77 4.97 9.72
CA CYS A 165 -2.98 5.54 8.41
C CYS A 165 -2.41 6.95 8.55
N GLU A 166 -1.30 7.23 7.87
CA GLU A 166 -0.56 8.49 8.02
C GLU A 166 -1.47 9.70 7.81
N TYR A 167 -2.41 9.61 6.87
CA TYR A 167 -3.36 10.67 6.56
C TYR A 167 -4.31 10.97 7.74
N LEU A 168 -4.96 9.93 8.27
CA LEU A 168 -5.84 10.09 9.44
C LEU A 168 -5.04 10.48 10.67
N ASN A 169 -3.82 9.97 10.82
CA ASN A 169 -2.94 10.30 11.93
C ASN A 169 -2.55 11.79 11.90
N LEU A 170 -2.27 12.36 10.72
CA LEU A 170 -2.04 13.79 10.55
C LEU A 170 -3.29 14.61 10.91
N TRP A 171 -4.48 14.15 10.52
CA TRP A 171 -5.72 14.85 10.84
C TRP A 171 -5.98 14.87 12.36
N VAL A 172 -5.96 13.72 13.04
CA VAL A 172 -6.25 13.65 14.48
C VAL A 172 -5.25 14.46 15.32
N ASN A 173 -3.97 14.38 14.97
CA ASN A 173 -2.91 15.04 15.74
C ASN A 173 -2.80 16.53 15.39
N THR A 174 -2.71 16.86 14.10
CA THR A 174 -2.34 18.21 13.64
C THR A 174 -3.40 18.91 12.79
N GLY A 175 -4.58 18.29 12.64
CA GLY A 175 -5.72 18.88 11.97
C GLY A 175 -5.80 18.60 10.47
N LEU A 176 -6.99 18.85 9.92
CA LEU A 176 -7.33 18.66 8.51
C LEU A 176 -6.39 19.43 7.56
N PRO A 177 -5.96 20.68 7.86
CA PRO A 177 -5.00 21.38 7.02
C PRO A 177 -3.68 20.63 6.83
N SER A 178 -3.17 19.98 7.88
CA SER A 178 -1.93 19.19 7.81
C SER A 178 -2.09 17.99 6.87
N MET A 179 -3.19 17.24 7.01
CA MET A 179 -3.51 16.13 6.11
C MET A 179 -3.64 16.60 4.66
N LEU A 180 -4.35 17.70 4.42
CA LEU A 180 -4.55 18.25 3.07
C LEU A 180 -3.25 18.78 2.45
N LEU A 181 -2.37 19.41 3.24
CA LEU A 181 -1.06 19.84 2.77
C LEU A 181 -0.18 18.65 2.38
N PHE A 182 -0.21 17.57 3.16
CA PHE A 182 0.51 16.34 2.82
C PHE A 182 -0.04 15.71 1.53
N LEU A 183 -1.36 15.56 1.41
CA LEU A 183 -1.99 15.09 0.17
C LEU A 183 -1.68 16.01 -1.02
N GLY A 184 -1.66 17.32 -0.80
CA GLY A 184 -1.28 18.33 -1.79
C GLY A 184 0.16 18.17 -2.26
N LEU A 185 1.10 17.93 -1.34
CA LEU A 185 2.50 17.62 -1.66
C LEU A 185 2.60 16.36 -2.53
N LEU A 186 1.92 15.27 -2.14
CA LEU A 186 1.90 14.04 -2.93
C LEU A 186 1.35 14.30 -4.34
N ALA A 187 0.19 14.97 -4.44
CA ALA A 187 -0.45 15.28 -5.71
C ALA A 187 0.43 16.18 -6.60
N ALA A 188 1.07 17.20 -6.03
CA ALA A 188 1.92 18.14 -6.74
C ALA A 188 3.17 17.47 -7.35
N VAL A 189 3.64 16.35 -6.78
CA VAL A 189 4.81 15.63 -7.27
C VAL A 189 4.41 14.44 -8.15
N LEU A 190 3.47 13.61 -7.69
CA LEU A 190 3.09 12.36 -8.34
C LEU A 190 2.24 12.59 -9.59
N LEU A 191 1.27 13.53 -9.58
CA LEU A 191 0.40 13.74 -10.74
C LEU A 191 1.16 14.24 -11.97
N PRO A 192 2.06 15.24 -11.89
CA PRO A 192 2.83 15.66 -13.05
C PRO A 192 3.77 14.57 -13.56
N ALA A 193 4.38 13.79 -12.67
CA ALA A 193 5.24 12.67 -13.03
C ALA A 193 4.47 11.54 -13.73
N ALA A 194 3.25 11.23 -13.27
CA ALA A 194 2.39 10.22 -13.87
C ALA A 194 1.83 10.66 -15.23
N ARG A 195 1.37 11.92 -15.35
CA ARG A 195 0.86 12.48 -16.63
C ARG A 195 1.93 12.55 -17.72
N ARG A 196 3.20 12.60 -17.35
CA ARG A 196 4.35 12.65 -18.26
C ARG A 196 5.27 11.47 -17.98
N LEU A 197 4.68 10.28 -17.91
CA LEU A 197 5.40 9.06 -17.58
C LEU A 197 6.55 8.86 -18.56
N ARG A 198 7.77 8.81 -18.03
CA ARG A 198 8.99 8.50 -18.79
C ARG A 198 9.68 7.32 -18.13
N PRO A 199 10.27 6.39 -18.89
CA PRO A 199 11.00 5.26 -18.31
C PRO A 199 12.06 5.69 -17.28
N ALA A 200 12.75 6.82 -17.54
CA ALA A 200 13.74 7.39 -16.64
C ALA A 200 13.19 7.88 -15.27
N LEU A 201 11.88 8.16 -15.18
CA LEU A 201 11.25 8.58 -13.92
C LEU A 201 10.75 7.39 -13.09
N LEU A 202 10.59 6.21 -13.69
CA LEU A 202 10.02 5.04 -13.00
C LEU A 202 10.78 4.63 -11.74
N PRO A 203 12.13 4.63 -11.69
CA PRO A 203 12.87 4.28 -10.48
C PRO A 203 12.62 5.23 -9.30
N LEU A 204 12.13 6.46 -9.56
CA LEU A 204 11.80 7.43 -8.52
C LEU A 204 10.29 7.46 -8.22
N LEU A 205 9.47 7.32 -9.27
CA LEU A 205 8.01 7.34 -9.16
C LEU A 205 7.46 6.10 -8.45
N LEU A 206 7.94 4.90 -8.79
CA LEU A 206 7.38 3.66 -8.25
C LEU A 206 7.59 3.55 -6.72
N PRO A 207 8.79 3.81 -6.16
CA PRO A 207 8.96 3.81 -4.71
C PRO A 207 8.17 4.90 -4.00
N ALA A 208 8.11 6.12 -4.58
CA ALA A 208 7.34 7.22 -3.99
C ALA A 208 5.83 6.92 -3.96
N LEU A 209 5.30 6.35 -5.05
CA LEU A 209 3.91 5.88 -5.11
C LEU A 209 3.66 4.70 -4.16
N GLY A 210 4.60 3.76 -4.10
CA GLY A 210 4.54 2.61 -3.19
C GLY A 210 4.45 3.04 -1.74
N TYR A 211 5.27 4.01 -1.32
CA TYR A 211 5.17 4.59 0.03
C TYR A 211 3.84 5.33 0.25
N ALA A 212 3.36 6.12 -0.72
CA ALA A 212 2.08 6.81 -0.60
C ALA A 212 0.90 5.83 -0.41
N ILE A 213 0.95 4.67 -1.08
CA ILE A 213 -0.03 3.59 -0.87
C ILE A 213 0.18 2.93 0.50
N HIS A 214 1.42 2.62 0.86
CA HIS A 214 1.76 2.04 2.17
C HIS A 214 1.28 2.92 3.33
N ALA A 215 1.36 4.25 3.18
CA ALA A 215 0.91 5.23 4.17
C ALA A 215 -0.60 5.15 4.48
N LEU A 216 -1.42 4.50 3.66
CA LEU A 216 -2.82 4.20 4.00
C LEU A 216 -2.95 3.20 5.16
N PHE A 217 -1.96 2.33 5.34
CA PHE A 217 -2.00 1.20 6.29
C PHE A 217 -0.88 1.23 7.34
N GLY A 218 -0.05 2.28 7.29
CA GLY A 218 1.13 2.43 8.11
C GLY A 218 1.25 3.80 8.75
N ILE A 219 2.33 3.96 9.50
CA ILE A 219 2.82 5.24 10.03
C ILE A 219 4.22 5.51 9.47
N SER A 220 4.63 6.77 9.48
CA SER A 220 5.99 7.17 9.17
C SER A 220 7.01 6.39 10.03
N GLN A 221 7.99 5.78 9.37
CA GLN A 221 9.05 5.01 10.02
C GLN A 221 10.38 5.72 9.84
N SER A 222 11.16 5.84 10.92
CA SER A 222 12.44 6.57 10.94
C SER A 222 13.44 6.11 9.87
N LEU A 223 13.42 4.83 9.49
CA LEU A 223 14.31 4.27 8.47
C LEU A 223 13.83 4.53 7.03
N VAL A 224 12.51 4.50 6.79
CA VAL A 224 11.93 4.50 5.44
C VAL A 224 11.51 5.89 4.99
N SER A 225 10.97 6.70 5.89
CA SER A 225 10.47 8.04 5.59
C SER A 225 11.52 8.97 4.98
N PRO A 226 12.80 8.99 5.44
CA PRO A 226 13.82 9.81 4.80
C PRO A 226 14.09 9.42 3.34
N LEU A 227 14.08 8.11 3.04
CA LEU A 227 14.24 7.63 1.67
C LEU A 227 13.04 8.04 0.81
N PHE A 228 11.82 7.94 1.35
CA PHE A 228 10.62 8.42 0.68
C PHE A 228 10.73 9.90 0.28
N TYR A 229 11.08 10.79 1.22
CA TYR A 229 11.22 12.22 0.92
C TYR A 229 12.35 12.50 -0.08
N LEU A 230 13.44 11.72 -0.06
CA LEU A 230 14.51 11.80 -1.04
C LEU A 230 14.00 11.42 -2.45
N PHE A 231 13.29 10.31 -2.59
CA PHE A 231 12.68 9.91 -3.87
C PHE A 231 11.66 10.94 -4.36
N LEU A 232 10.81 11.46 -3.46
CA LEU A 232 9.80 12.45 -3.79
C LEU A 232 10.43 13.77 -4.27
N GLY A 233 11.45 14.28 -3.56
CA GLY A 233 12.16 15.51 -3.92
C GLY A 233 12.95 15.39 -5.23
N THR A 234 13.64 14.26 -5.43
CA THR A 234 14.38 13.98 -6.68
C THR A 234 13.42 13.83 -7.87
N LEU A 235 12.30 13.13 -7.67
CA LEU A 235 11.24 13.01 -8.67
C LEU A 235 10.66 14.39 -9.05
N ALA A 236 10.40 15.25 -8.06
CA ALA A 236 9.91 16.60 -8.28
C ALA A 236 10.88 17.44 -9.12
N ARG A 237 12.20 17.29 -8.91
CA ARG A 237 13.22 17.97 -9.73
C ARG A 237 13.30 17.38 -11.14
N ALA A 238 13.31 16.06 -11.25
CA ALA A 238 13.44 15.35 -12.53
C ALA A 238 12.24 15.62 -13.45
N SER A 239 11.02 15.66 -12.89
CA SER A 239 9.80 15.97 -13.63
C SER A 239 9.74 17.43 -14.14
N ARG A 240 10.42 18.37 -13.46
CA ARG A 240 10.53 19.79 -13.87
C ARG A 240 11.59 20.05 -14.94
N ARG A 241 12.81 19.49 -14.83
CA ARG A 241 13.90 19.69 -15.83
C ARG A 241 13.52 19.20 -17.23
N ALA A 242 12.71 18.16 -17.28
CA ALA A 242 12.05 17.68 -18.48
C ALA A 242 11.26 18.75 -19.26
N LYS A 243 10.82 19.83 -18.59
CA LYS A 243 10.00 20.91 -19.15
C LYS A 243 10.85 22.02 -19.76
N SER A 244 12.11 22.21 -19.32
CA SER A 244 13.00 23.30 -19.78
C SER A 244 13.83 22.97 -21.01
N HIS A 245 13.95 21.69 -21.39
CA HIS A 245 14.62 21.28 -22.65
C HIS A 245 13.69 21.24 -23.86
N MET A 246 12.39 21.55 -23.70
CA MET A 246 11.45 21.81 -24.80
C MET A 246 11.25 23.33 -24.91
N SER A 247 12.24 24.01 -25.52
CA SER A 247 12.17 25.43 -25.92
C SER A 247 11.48 25.54 -27.30
N PRO A 248 10.82 26.66 -27.66
CA PRO A 248 9.78 26.76 -28.69
C PRO A 248 10.17 26.59 -30.18
N ASP A 249 11.37 26.13 -30.52
CA ASP A 249 11.85 26.11 -31.91
C ASP A 249 11.38 24.89 -32.74
N GLN A 250 10.44 24.08 -32.23
CA GLN A 250 9.88 22.92 -32.96
C GLN A 250 8.39 23.07 -33.30
N ALA A 251 7.87 24.30 -33.25
CA ALA A 251 6.49 24.64 -33.62
C ALA A 251 6.43 25.70 -34.72
N ALA A 252 7.27 25.56 -35.76
CA ALA A 252 7.17 26.28 -37.02
C ALA A 252 7.43 25.32 -38.18
#